data_AF-A0A955TDP4-F1
#
_entry.id   AF-A0A955TDP4-F1
#
_cell.length_a   1.000
_cell.length_b   1.000
_cell.length_c   1.000
_cell.angle_alpha   90.00
_cell.angle_beta   90.00
_cell.angle_gamma   90.00
#
_symmetry.space_group_name_H-M   'P 1'
#
loop_
_entity.id
_entity.type
_entity.pdbx_description
1 polymer ?
#
loop_
_entity_poly.entity_id
_entity_poly.type
_entity_poly.pdbx_seq_one_letter_code
_entity_poly.pdbx_strand_id
1 'polypeptide(L)'
;MGAFKIFSAEFKASCGTVEQFLKPTLPEVAIVGRSNVGKSSAINCLVNHKGLAKVGKTPGKTQTINFFEIATNGPRFMLVDLPGYGFAKVPERIRELWGPLIEEYLRTRKNLQGVVVLVDSRRVQESDRAMVEWLMRLKIPVMVVATKADKVTRGHRQAALRELREGLGMEED
;
A
#
# COMPACT_ATOMS: atom_id res chain seq x y z
N MET A 1 -22.02 1.42 -17.23
CA MET A 1 -20.79 2.01 -16.65
C MET A 1 -19.62 1.61 -17.54
N GLY A 2 -18.89 2.56 -18.13
CA GLY A 2 -17.70 2.25 -18.92
C GLY A 2 -16.58 1.69 -18.02
N ALA A 3 -15.67 0.90 -18.59
CA ALA A 3 -14.51 0.41 -17.85
C ALA A 3 -13.72 1.57 -17.23
N PHE A 4 -13.24 1.40 -16.00
CA PHE A 4 -12.35 2.36 -15.35
C PHE A 4 -11.07 2.50 -16.19
N LYS A 5 -10.67 3.74 -16.50
CA LYS A 5 -9.50 4.03 -17.31
C LYS A 5 -8.65 5.08 -16.62
N ILE A 6 -7.37 4.77 -16.45
CA ILE A 6 -6.34 5.73 -16.05
C ILE A 6 -5.83 6.42 -17.32
N PHE A 7 -5.87 7.75 -17.33
CA PHE A 7 -5.36 8.58 -18.41
C PHE A 7 -3.90 8.97 -18.19
N SER A 8 -3.53 9.29 -16.94
CA SER A 8 -2.16 9.61 -16.58
C SER A 8 -1.89 9.37 -15.10
N ALA A 9 -0.61 9.28 -14.78
CA ALA A 9 -0.10 9.24 -13.42
C ALA A 9 1.13 10.14 -13.31
N GLU A 10 1.13 11.08 -12.39
CA GLU A 10 2.19 12.07 -12.21
C GLU A 10 2.75 12.00 -10.80
N PHE A 11 4.07 11.88 -10.64
CA PHE A 11 4.70 11.99 -9.33
C PHE A 11 4.64 13.43 -8.84
N LYS A 12 4.06 13.66 -7.66
CA LYS A 12 3.89 15.01 -7.08
C LYS A 12 4.86 15.30 -5.96
N ALA A 13 5.09 14.35 -5.06
CA ALA A 13 5.97 14.55 -3.91
C ALA A 13 6.50 13.25 -3.32
N SER A 14 7.64 13.36 -2.63
CA SER A 14 8.18 12.34 -1.72
C SER A 14 8.44 13.02 -0.38
N CYS A 15 7.67 12.64 0.63
CA CYS A 15 7.65 13.31 1.93
C CYS A 15 8.32 12.42 2.98
N GLY A 16 9.41 12.89 3.59
CA GLY A 16 10.08 12.25 4.71
C GLY A 16 9.67 12.78 6.08
N THR A 17 8.94 13.90 6.11
CA THR A 17 8.38 14.49 7.34
C THR A 17 6.93 14.92 7.12
N VAL A 18 6.22 15.18 8.22
CA VAL A 18 4.80 15.55 8.22
C VAL A 18 4.60 16.92 7.57
N GLU A 19 5.53 17.86 7.73
CA GLU A 19 5.43 19.22 7.20
C GLU A 19 5.52 19.25 5.67
N GLN A 20 6.10 18.22 5.06
CA GLN A 20 6.24 18.08 3.61
C GLN A 20 4.97 17.57 2.94
N PHE A 21 3.96 17.19 3.73
CA PHE A 21 2.70 16.66 3.24
C PHE A 21 1.98 17.63 2.31
N LEU A 22 1.62 17.13 1.13
CA LEU A 22 0.77 17.87 0.20
C LEU A 22 -0.57 18.19 0.86
N LYS A 23 -1.13 19.37 0.53
CA LYS A 23 -2.47 19.75 0.97
C LYS A 23 -3.49 18.68 0.54
N PRO A 24 -4.36 18.20 1.44
CA PRO A 24 -5.29 17.10 1.18
C PRO A 24 -6.51 17.54 0.36
N THR A 25 -6.31 17.90 -0.91
CA THR A 25 -7.36 18.47 -1.78
C THR A 25 -8.09 17.45 -2.66
N LEU A 26 -7.51 16.27 -2.87
CA LEU A 26 -8.07 15.19 -3.68
C LEU A 26 -8.29 13.94 -2.81
N PRO A 27 -9.26 13.06 -3.13
CA PRO A 27 -9.39 11.78 -2.43
C PRO A 27 -8.08 10.99 -2.48
N GLU A 28 -7.67 10.39 -1.36
CA GLU A 28 -6.43 9.61 -1.26
C GLU A 28 -6.75 8.12 -1.15
N VAL A 29 -6.02 7.28 -1.89
CA VAL A 29 -5.97 5.82 -1.71
C VAL A 29 -4.53 5.46 -1.43
N ALA A 30 -4.25 4.91 -0.26
CA ALA A 30 -2.90 4.53 0.10
C ALA A 30 -2.63 3.05 -0.24
N ILE A 31 -1.39 2.73 -0.60
CA ILE A 31 -0.92 1.36 -0.77
C ILE A 31 0.20 1.10 0.22
N VAL A 32 0.09 0.01 0.97
CA VAL A 32 1.11 -0.46 1.89
C VAL A 32 1.33 -1.96 1.70
N GLY A 33 2.47 -2.46 2.14
CA GLY A 33 2.77 -3.87 2.10
C GLY A 33 4.19 -4.15 2.58
N ARG A 34 4.48 -5.39 2.95
CA ARG A 34 5.82 -5.78 3.37
C ARG A 34 6.86 -5.50 2.29
N SER A 35 8.10 -5.23 2.69
CA SER A 35 9.21 -5.15 1.74
C SER A 35 9.26 -6.38 0.82
N ASN A 36 9.50 -6.16 -0.47
CA ASN A 36 9.52 -7.20 -1.51
C ASN A 36 8.21 -7.99 -1.73
N VAL A 37 7.07 -7.49 -1.23
CA VAL A 37 5.75 -8.07 -1.54
C VAL A 37 5.29 -7.79 -2.97
N GLY A 38 5.89 -6.78 -3.61
CA GLY A 38 5.56 -6.38 -4.99
C GLY A 38 4.86 -5.02 -5.12
N LYS A 39 4.88 -4.17 -4.09
CA LYS A 39 4.23 -2.84 -4.09
C LYS A 39 4.59 -1.94 -5.26
N SER A 40 5.88 -1.70 -5.50
CA SER A 40 6.30 -0.88 -6.65
C SER A 40 5.91 -1.50 -7.99
N SER A 41 5.90 -2.84 -8.10
CA SER A 41 5.43 -3.55 -9.30
C SER A 41 3.93 -3.38 -9.50
N ALA A 42 3.14 -3.48 -8.43
CA ALA A 42 1.70 -3.26 -8.46
C ALA A 42 1.36 -1.82 -8.85
N ILE A 43 2.04 -0.82 -8.27
CA ILE A 43 1.86 0.60 -8.63
C ILE A 43 2.20 0.82 -10.11
N ASN A 44 3.38 0.39 -10.57
CA ASN A 44 3.78 0.57 -11.96
C ASN A 44 2.83 -0.14 -12.94
N CYS A 45 2.26 -1.28 -12.55
CA CYS A 45 1.25 -1.98 -13.33
C CYS A 45 -0.08 -1.21 -13.37
N LEU A 46 -0.55 -0.70 -12.22
CA LEU A 46 -1.77 0.08 -12.11
C LEU A 46 -1.71 1.35 -12.96
N VAL A 47 -0.60 2.08 -12.89
CA VAL A 47 -0.45 3.36 -13.59
C VAL A 47 -0.01 3.21 -15.06
N ASN A 48 0.17 1.97 -15.54
CA ASN A 48 0.71 1.63 -16.86
C ASN A 48 1.97 2.42 -17.25
N HIS A 49 2.80 2.77 -16.27
CA HIS A 49 4.01 3.58 -16.46
C HIS A 49 5.20 2.89 -15.79
N LYS A 50 6.14 2.39 -16.59
CA LYS A 50 7.35 1.75 -16.07
C LYS A 50 8.23 2.79 -15.39
N GLY A 51 8.61 2.55 -14.14
CA GLY A 51 9.59 3.37 -13.41
C GLY A 51 9.04 4.59 -12.67
N LEU A 52 7.72 4.79 -12.64
CA LEU A 52 7.11 5.88 -11.86
C LEU A 52 7.33 5.65 -10.36
N ALA A 53 7.04 4.44 -9.88
CA ALA A 53 7.47 4.00 -8.57
C ALA A 53 8.84 3.33 -8.68
N LYS A 54 9.85 3.90 -7.98
CA LYS A 54 11.21 3.36 -7.96
C LYS A 54 11.19 1.94 -7.37
N VAL A 55 11.50 0.94 -8.21
CA VAL A 55 11.68 -0.46 -7.77
C VAL A 55 13.08 -0.60 -7.15
N GLY A 56 13.20 -0.26 -5.86
CA GLY A 56 14.47 -0.41 -5.14
C GLY A 56 14.78 -1.88 -4.86
N LYS A 57 15.95 -2.37 -5.31
CA LYS A 57 16.49 -3.69 -4.92
C LYS A 57 17.05 -3.72 -3.49
N THR A 58 17.27 -2.55 -2.87
CA THR A 58 17.88 -2.42 -1.54
C THR A 58 16.80 -2.19 -0.47
N PRO A 59 16.66 -3.11 0.50
CA PRO A 59 15.83 -2.92 1.69
C PRO A 59 16.11 -1.58 2.40
N GLY A 60 15.09 -0.84 2.83
CA GLY A 60 15.23 0.37 3.67
C GLY A 60 15.36 1.72 2.95
N LYS A 61 15.33 1.77 1.61
CA LYS A 61 15.50 3.02 0.85
C LYS A 61 14.27 3.93 0.78
N THR A 62 13.05 3.39 0.88
CA THR A 62 11.84 4.22 0.86
C THR A 62 11.48 4.57 2.30
N GLN A 63 12.09 5.64 2.83
CA GLN A 63 11.76 6.24 4.12
C GLN A 63 10.66 7.31 4.00
N THR A 64 10.12 7.46 2.80
CA THR A 64 9.26 8.57 2.41
C THR A 64 7.91 8.05 1.94
N ILE A 65 6.88 8.86 2.15
CA ILE A 65 5.56 8.66 1.56
C ILE A 65 5.56 9.33 0.19
N ASN A 66 5.24 8.58 -0.87
CA ASN A 66 5.21 9.13 -2.22
C ASN A 66 3.78 9.38 -2.68
N PHE A 67 3.54 10.53 -3.28
CA PHE A 67 2.23 10.95 -3.78
C PHE A 67 2.24 10.97 -5.30
N PHE A 68 1.26 10.29 -5.90
CA PHE A 68 1.06 10.26 -7.34
C PHE A 68 -0.35 10.75 -7.68
N GLU A 69 -0.45 11.77 -8.52
CA GLU A 69 -1.73 12.23 -9.04
C GLU A 69 -2.20 11.34 -10.18
N ILE A 70 -3.38 10.76 -10.04
CA ILE A 70 -3.97 9.86 -11.03
C ILE A 70 -5.15 10.56 -11.70
N ALA A 71 -5.04 10.78 -13.00
CA ALA A 71 -6.14 11.23 -13.84
C ALA A 71 -6.87 10.01 -14.41
N THR A 72 -8.20 10.03 -14.38
CA THR A 72 -9.04 8.92 -14.85
C THR A 72 -10.19 9.43 -15.70
N ASN A 73 -10.99 8.52 -16.26
CA ASN A 73 -12.29 8.84 -16.85
C ASN A 73 -13.37 9.21 -15.82
N GLY A 74 -13.04 9.20 -14.53
CA GLY A 74 -13.86 9.73 -13.43
C GLY A 74 -13.09 10.81 -12.65
N PRO A 75 -13.33 10.95 -11.34
CA PRO A 75 -12.60 11.88 -10.50
C PRO A 75 -11.09 11.61 -10.48
N ARG A 76 -10.30 12.69 -10.35
CA ARG A 76 -8.89 12.58 -10.01
C ARG A 76 -8.74 12.16 -8.55
N PHE A 77 -7.69 11.42 -8.26
CA PHE A 77 -7.37 11.00 -6.90
C PHE A 77 -5.85 10.88 -6.71
N MET A 78 -5.40 10.96 -5.46
CA MET A 78 -4.03 10.67 -5.06
C MET A 78 -3.86 9.19 -4.78
N LEU A 79 -2.93 8.56 -5.49
CA LEU A 79 -2.36 7.29 -5.09
C LEU A 79 -1.17 7.55 -4.18
N VAL A 80 -1.20 7.02 -2.96
CA VAL A 80 -0.18 7.26 -1.96
C VAL A 80 0.59 5.98 -1.66
N ASP A 81 1.88 5.97 -1.97
CA ASP A 81 2.76 4.84 -1.70
C ASP A 81 3.38 4.99 -0.31
N LEU A 82 2.88 4.20 0.64
CA LEU A 82 3.43 4.15 1.99
C LEU A 82 4.72 3.30 2.01
N PRO A 83 5.68 3.64 2.87
CA PRO A 83 6.88 2.83 3.05
C PRO A 83 6.50 1.41 3.52
N GLY A 84 7.23 0.41 3.02
CA GLY A 84 6.90 -0.98 3.32
C GLY A 84 7.29 -1.38 4.74
N TYR A 85 6.48 -2.19 5.42
CA TYR A 85 6.78 -2.69 6.76
C TYR A 85 7.59 -4.00 6.74
N GLY A 86 7.90 -4.54 7.92
CA GLY A 86 8.47 -5.89 8.07
C GLY A 86 9.96 -5.99 7.73
N PHE A 87 10.70 -4.87 7.74
CA PHE A 87 12.16 -4.94 7.71
C PHE A 87 12.69 -5.55 9.00
N ALA A 88 13.34 -6.71 8.91
CA ALA A 88 14.05 -7.35 10.01
C ALA A 88 15.43 -6.72 10.29
N LYS A 89 15.92 -5.85 9.39
CA LYS A 89 17.28 -5.26 9.41
C LYS A 89 17.28 -3.73 9.21
N VAL A 90 16.27 -3.05 9.72
CA VAL A 90 16.26 -1.58 9.74
C VAL A 90 16.61 -1.16 11.17
N PRO A 91 17.59 -0.27 11.39
CA PRO A 91 17.96 0.19 12.72
C PRO A 91 16.73 0.67 13.48
N GLU A 92 16.67 0.39 14.78
CA GLU A 92 15.53 0.70 15.65
C GLU A 92 15.06 2.16 15.50
N ARG A 93 16.01 3.11 15.46
CA ARG A 93 15.79 4.53 15.17
C ARG A 93 14.99 4.82 13.89
N ILE A 94 15.16 4.02 12.83
CA ILE A 94 14.44 4.20 11.56
C ILE A 94 13.04 3.56 11.65
N ARG A 95 12.89 2.47 12.41
CA ARG A 95 11.58 1.88 12.72
C ARG A 95 10.73 2.85 13.56
N GLU A 96 11.38 3.54 14.49
CA GLU A 96 10.82 4.63 15.31
C GLU A 96 10.48 5.89 14.51
N LEU A 97 11.11 6.15 13.36
CA LEU A 97 10.80 7.32 12.51
C LEU A 97 9.63 7.06 11.56
N TRP A 98 9.48 5.83 11.07
CA TRP A 98 8.40 5.49 10.13
C TRP A 98 7.06 5.27 10.82
N GLY A 99 7.07 4.74 12.05
CA GLY A 99 5.87 4.59 12.86
C GLY A 99 5.10 5.91 12.96
N PRO A 100 5.71 7.00 13.46
CA PRO A 100 5.09 8.31 13.58
C PRO A 100 4.67 8.93 12.25
N LEU A 101 5.48 8.81 11.18
CA LEU A 101 5.11 9.39 9.88
C LEU A 101 3.89 8.70 9.25
N ILE A 102 3.85 7.36 9.29
CA ILE A 102 2.72 6.58 8.79
C ILE A 102 1.51 6.79 9.71
N GLU A 103 1.72 6.77 11.03
CA GLU A 103 0.66 6.99 12.01
C GLU A 103 0.01 8.36 11.83
N GLU A 104 0.81 9.42 11.71
CA GLU A 104 0.31 10.77 11.49
C GLU A 104 -0.45 10.87 10.16
N TYR A 105 0.07 10.27 9.10
CA TYR A 105 -0.64 10.19 7.82
C TYR A 105 -2.00 9.49 7.99
N LEU A 106 -2.04 8.29 8.58
CA LEU A 106 -3.27 7.52 8.74
C LEU A 106 -4.28 8.22 9.65
N ARG A 107 -3.82 8.97 10.66
CA ARG A 107 -4.69 9.68 11.61
C ARG A 107 -5.22 11.02 11.09
N THR A 108 -4.43 11.77 10.33
CA THR A 108 -4.77 13.17 9.98
C THR A 108 -5.38 13.34 8.61
N ARG A 109 -5.19 12.37 7.70
CA ARG A 109 -5.67 12.45 6.31
C ARG A 109 -7.16 12.20 6.19
N LYS A 110 -7.97 13.24 6.43
CA LYS A 110 -9.43 13.19 6.32
C LYS A 110 -9.95 12.83 4.91
N ASN A 111 -9.14 13.04 3.88
CA ASN A 111 -9.43 12.70 2.50
C ASN A 111 -9.03 11.26 2.12
N LEU A 112 -8.40 10.50 3.04
CA LEU A 112 -8.09 9.08 2.83
C LEU A 112 -9.38 8.26 2.74
N GLN A 113 -9.60 7.62 1.60
CA GLN A 113 -10.77 6.80 1.33
C GLN A 113 -10.56 5.34 1.71
N GLY A 114 -9.31 4.90 1.85
CA GLY A 114 -8.97 3.54 2.23
C GLY A 114 -7.52 3.18 1.94
N VAL A 115 -7.12 2.01 2.42
CA VAL A 115 -5.76 1.49 2.30
C VAL A 115 -5.79 0.12 1.63
N VAL A 116 -5.00 -0.02 0.58
CA VAL A 116 -4.72 -1.29 -0.08
C VAL A 116 -3.52 -1.94 0.59
N VAL A 117 -3.73 -3.10 1.21
CA VAL A 117 -2.67 -3.88 1.86
C VAL A 117 -2.26 -5.02 0.94
N LEU A 118 -1.03 -4.97 0.45
CA LEU A 118 -0.47 -6.02 -0.40
C LEU A 118 0.15 -7.13 0.44
N VAL A 119 -0.30 -8.36 0.21
CA VAL A 119 0.14 -9.56 0.92
C VAL A 119 0.60 -10.61 -0.09
N ASP A 120 1.71 -11.30 0.19
CA ASP A 120 2.23 -12.36 -0.68
C ASP A 120 1.27 -13.56 -0.63
N SER A 121 0.71 -13.95 -1.78
CA SER A 121 -0.32 -15.01 -1.85
C SER A 121 0.12 -16.38 -1.33
N ARG A 122 1.42 -16.58 -1.09
CA ARG A 122 1.96 -17.85 -0.60
C ARG A 122 1.93 -17.99 0.91
N ARG A 123 1.92 -16.88 1.67
CA ARG A 123 1.98 -16.90 3.15
C ARG A 123 1.72 -15.52 3.77
N VAL A 124 0.81 -15.46 4.76
CA VAL A 124 0.66 -14.33 5.68
C VAL A 124 1.81 -14.27 6.69
N GLN A 125 2.27 -13.08 7.04
CA GLN A 125 3.14 -12.89 8.20
C GLN A 125 2.44 -12.13 9.31
N GLU A 126 2.97 -12.24 10.52
CA GLU A 126 2.51 -11.48 11.68
C GLU A 126 2.51 -9.96 11.42
N SER A 127 3.49 -9.46 10.66
CA SER A 127 3.53 -8.05 10.29
C SER A 127 2.38 -7.63 9.36
N ASP A 128 1.89 -8.54 8.52
CA ASP A 128 0.74 -8.27 7.64
C ASP A 128 -0.54 -8.20 8.48
N ARG A 129 -0.73 -9.16 9.40
CA ARG A 129 -1.83 -9.19 10.36
C ARG A 129 -1.85 -7.93 11.23
N ALA A 130 -0.74 -7.58 11.85
CA ALA A 130 -0.63 -6.39 12.70
C ALA A 130 -0.97 -5.09 11.96
N MET A 131 -0.60 -4.97 10.67
CA MET A 131 -0.97 -3.82 9.84
C MET A 131 -2.48 -3.78 9.58
N VAL A 132 -3.08 -4.90 9.18
CA VAL A 132 -4.55 -4.97 8.95
C VAL A 132 -5.31 -4.65 10.23
N GLU A 133 -4.95 -5.28 11.36
CA GLU A 133 -5.57 -5.00 12.66
C GLU A 133 -5.44 -3.53 13.07
N TRP A 134 -4.28 -2.90 12.80
CA TRP A 134 -4.10 -1.49 13.11
C TRP A 134 -5.01 -0.59 12.28
N LEU A 135 -5.12 -0.84 10.98
CA LEU A 135 -6.01 -0.09 10.08
C LEU A 135 -7.48 -0.27 10.48
N MET A 136 -7.89 -1.49 10.84
CA MET A 136 -9.23 -1.77 11.35
C MET A 136 -9.52 -1.03 12.67
N ARG A 137 -8.56 -0.98 13.61
CA ARG A 137 -8.69 -0.19 14.85
C ARG A 137 -8.85 1.31 14.58
N LEU A 138 -8.19 1.82 13.54
CA LEU A 138 -8.34 3.20 13.09
C LEU A 138 -9.64 3.45 12.28
N LYS A 139 -10.46 2.41 12.06
CA LYS A 139 -11.70 2.45 11.25
C LYS A 139 -11.44 2.91 9.81
N ILE A 140 -10.27 2.60 9.27
CA ILE A 140 -9.90 2.91 7.89
C ILE A 140 -10.36 1.74 7.01
N PRO A 141 -11.08 1.97 5.90
CA PRO A 141 -11.43 0.91 4.96
C PRO A 141 -10.19 0.20 4.42
N VAL A 142 -10.16 -1.13 4.49
CA VAL A 142 -9.02 -1.95 4.05
C VAL A 142 -9.41 -2.84 2.88
N MET A 143 -8.60 -2.81 1.82
CA MET A 143 -8.67 -3.79 0.74
C MET A 143 -7.38 -4.60 0.71
N VAL A 144 -7.48 -5.92 0.95
CA VAL A 144 -6.32 -6.81 0.83
C VAL A 144 -6.17 -7.29 -0.60
N VAL A 145 -4.95 -7.20 -1.14
CA VAL A 145 -4.62 -7.72 -2.47
C VAL A 145 -3.52 -8.77 -2.34
N ALA A 146 -3.86 -10.00 -2.72
CA ALA A 146 -2.94 -11.13 -2.76
C ALA A 146 -2.03 -11.04 -4.00
N THR A 147 -0.75 -10.70 -3.80
CA THR A 147 0.24 -10.56 -4.88
C THR A 147 0.92 -11.89 -5.21
N LYS A 148 1.66 -11.94 -6.33
CA LYS A 148 2.42 -13.14 -6.79
C LYS A 148 1.55 -14.38 -7.03
N ALA A 149 0.31 -14.18 -7.47
CA ALA A 149 -0.62 -15.27 -7.80
C ALA A 149 -0.14 -16.17 -8.97
N ASP A 150 0.89 -15.76 -9.71
CA ASP A 150 1.62 -16.61 -10.66
C ASP A 150 2.40 -17.73 -9.97
N LYS A 151 2.71 -17.58 -8.67
CA LYS A 151 3.42 -18.58 -7.86
C LYS A 151 2.49 -19.58 -7.17
N VAL A 152 1.17 -19.41 -7.30
CA VAL A 152 0.16 -20.31 -6.75
C VAL A 152 -0.55 -21.00 -7.92
N THR A 153 -0.53 -22.33 -7.92
CA THR A 153 -1.21 -23.14 -8.95
C THR A 153 -2.70 -22.83 -8.96
N ARG A 154 -3.33 -22.84 -10.15
CA ARG A 154 -4.72 -22.40 -10.32
C ARG A 154 -5.71 -23.10 -9.38
N GLY A 155 -5.53 -24.41 -9.14
CA GLY A 155 -6.37 -25.20 -8.23
C GLY A 155 -6.22 -24.82 -6.75
N HIS A 156 -5.08 -24.27 -6.34
CA HIS A 156 -4.83 -23.88 -4.95
C HIS A 156 -5.12 -22.42 -4.64
N ARG A 157 -5.53 -21.61 -5.63
CA ARG A 157 -5.77 -20.17 -5.41
C ARG A 157 -6.88 -19.91 -4.39
N GLN A 158 -7.96 -20.69 -4.42
CA GLN A 158 -9.06 -20.54 -3.46
C GLN A 158 -8.64 -20.93 -2.04
N ALA A 159 -7.83 -21.99 -1.91
CA ALA A 159 -7.27 -22.39 -0.62
C ALA A 159 -6.34 -21.31 -0.06
N ALA A 160 -5.42 -20.80 -0.89
CA ALA A 160 -4.52 -19.71 -0.52
C ALA A 160 -5.28 -18.45 -0.09
N LEU A 161 -6.36 -18.07 -0.79
CA LEU A 161 -7.19 -16.92 -0.39
C LEU A 161 -7.86 -17.13 0.97
N ARG A 162 -8.34 -18.35 1.27
CA ARG A 162 -8.90 -18.68 2.59
C ARG A 162 -7.85 -18.59 3.69
N GLU A 163 -6.68 -19.18 3.49
CA GLU A 163 -5.56 -19.10 4.43
C GLU A 163 -5.12 -17.64 4.67
N LEU A 164 -5.12 -16.81 3.63
CA LEU A 164 -4.83 -15.38 3.79
C LEU A 164 -5.89 -14.69 4.64
N ARG A 165 -7.18 -14.94 4.36
CA ARG A 165 -8.29 -14.35 5.11
C ARG A 165 -8.24 -14.72 6.59
N GLU A 166 -8.10 -16.01 6.88
CA GLU A 166 -7.97 -16.53 8.25
C GLU A 166 -6.74 -15.96 8.95
N GLY A 167 -5.58 -15.98 8.28
CA GLY A 167 -4.32 -15.48 8.85
C GLY A 167 -4.32 -13.96 9.11
N LEU A 168 -5.14 -13.20 8.39
CA LEU A 168 -5.32 -11.76 8.59
C LEU A 168 -6.45 -11.42 9.57
N GLY A 169 -7.23 -12.41 10.03
CA GLY A 169 -8.36 -12.19 10.92
C GLY A 169 -9.50 -11.41 10.29
N MET A 170 -9.69 -11.53 8.98
CA MET A 170 -10.80 -10.88 8.26
C MET A 170 -12.01 -11.82 8.20
N GLU A 171 -13.21 -11.31 8.46
CA GLU A 171 -14.47 -12.07 8.31
C GLU A 171 -14.86 -12.21 6.83
N GLU A 172 -15.80 -13.12 6.51
CA GLU A 172 -16.39 -13.20 5.17
C GLU A 172 -17.41 -12.07 4.99
N ASP A 173 -17.24 -11.25 3.95
CA ASP A 173 -18.28 -10.35 3.43
C ASP A 173 -19.40 -11.13 2.72
#